data_AF-A0A3M9X3E6-F1
#
_entry.id   AF-A0A3M9X3E6-F1
#
_cell.length_a   1.000
_cell.length_b   1.000
_cell.length_c   1.000
_cell.angle_alpha   90.00
_cell.angle_beta   90.00
_cell.angle_gamma   90.00
#
_symmetry.space_group_name_H-M   'P 1'
#
loop_
_entity.id
_entity.type
_entity.pdbx_description
1 polymer ?
#
loop_
_entity_poly.entity_id
_entity_poly.type
_entity_poly.pdbx_seq_one_letter_code
_entity_poly.pdbx_strand_id
1 'polypeptide(L)'
;MVHRQNSRKSGPESLAKRETSPAQPGAAIVRAASRTRTLGVRTSASALERYGSLWWRAQLDYHIFVSYAHKNGEIAASLASQLADLGLKVFLAERNLSASEHWEPAIRSALKNSKVILCLITPESKSSGWVHAEAGAAWVLEKPILPALRFVEPSDLIEILRLPLGRKIETPEQIDALLDDVSRIFSVSRVARPNATAKCGENFNALSDWNNALKIGPWTRSDESQLIAGRGMHNYLLSQNHYSPNCNVQAILRFAELSPANRLDAVNAGIVFGWTTPLGVRRYFNLLMNQERLFVELIGDRGGDAYLDYQHLDSGIPFCLTEGATYDIAISIGDRQMAAIIKSSKNQWTYTATLPETPIGRIGLRPWRSRVECEKFEIMKG
;
A
#
# COMPACT_ATOMS: atom_id res chain seq x y z
N MET A 1 48.43 44.06 21.54
CA MET A 1 49.86 43.73 21.31
C MET A 1 49.90 42.56 20.35
N VAL A 2 49.95 42.79 19.04
CA VAL A 2 51.17 42.99 18.22
C VAL A 2 52.09 41.76 18.25
N HIS A 3 51.96 40.88 17.25
CA HIS A 3 52.95 40.60 16.20
C HIS A 3 52.37 39.51 15.25
N ARG A 4 52.16 39.76 13.95
CA ARG A 4 53.13 39.79 12.81
C ARG A 4 53.94 38.48 12.72
N GLN A 5 54.28 37.89 11.57
CA GLN A 5 53.96 38.01 10.15
C GLN A 5 54.96 37.06 9.45
N ASN A 6 54.62 36.55 8.26
CA ASN A 6 55.55 36.19 7.16
C ASN A 6 56.47 34.96 7.38
N SER A 7 56.95 34.20 6.38
CA SER A 7 57.14 34.38 4.92
C SER A 7 57.49 33.00 4.32
N ARG A 8 56.93 32.58 3.17
CA ARG A 8 57.52 32.57 1.80
C ARG A 8 58.97 32.02 1.65
N LYS A 9 59.12 31.06 0.72
CA LYS A 9 60.10 30.94 -0.41
C LYS A 9 60.46 29.45 -0.67
N SER A 10 60.13 28.82 -1.81
CA SER A 10 60.68 28.87 -3.20
C SER A 10 61.56 27.63 -3.49
N GLY A 11 61.35 26.97 -4.66
CA GLY A 11 61.95 25.69 -5.14
C GLY A 11 63.48 25.70 -5.38
N PRO A 12 64.08 24.84 -6.26
CA PRO A 12 63.55 24.25 -7.51
C PRO A 12 63.99 22.79 -7.90
N GLU A 13 63.41 22.29 -9.01
CA GLU A 13 63.91 21.40 -10.11
C GLU A 13 64.87 20.19 -9.89
N SER A 14 64.52 19.00 -10.43
CA SER A 14 65.19 18.40 -11.61
C SER A 14 64.69 17.00 -12.07
N LEU A 15 64.41 16.91 -13.39
CA LEU A 15 64.77 15.89 -14.41
C LEU A 15 64.45 14.36 -14.28
N ALA A 16 63.49 13.96 -15.12
CA ALA A 16 63.56 13.00 -16.26
C ALA A 16 63.81 11.48 -16.08
N LYS A 17 62.87 10.68 -16.65
CA LYS A 17 63.03 9.61 -17.69
C LYS A 17 61.65 8.95 -17.93
N ARG A 18 61.02 9.11 -19.10
CA ARG A 18 61.03 8.30 -20.35
C ARG A 18 60.51 6.85 -20.21
N GLU A 19 59.35 6.58 -20.82
CA GLU A 19 58.87 5.32 -21.44
C GLU A 19 57.54 5.66 -22.21
N THR A 20 57.55 5.90 -23.52
CA THR A 20 57.25 5.00 -24.68
C THR A 20 55.83 4.39 -24.77
N SER A 21 54.92 5.12 -25.49
CA SER A 21 53.87 4.74 -26.50
C SER A 21 53.09 3.40 -26.46
N PRO A 22 51.88 3.25 -27.08
CA PRO A 22 51.29 4.06 -28.16
C PRO A 22 49.73 4.31 -28.19
N ALA A 23 49.37 5.32 -28.99
CA ALA A 23 48.22 5.43 -29.92
C ALA A 23 46.76 5.26 -29.44
N GLN A 24 46.06 6.39 -29.36
CA GLN A 24 44.60 6.49 -29.55
C GLN A 24 44.25 6.68 -31.04
N PRO A 25 43.23 6.00 -31.59
CA PRO A 25 42.43 6.51 -32.70
C PRO A 25 41.23 7.27 -32.11
N GLY A 26 40.84 8.46 -32.54
CA GLY A 26 40.86 9.06 -33.87
C GLY A 26 39.53 9.79 -34.00
N ALA A 27 39.56 11.11 -33.86
CA ALA A 27 38.38 11.97 -33.97
C ALA A 27 37.86 11.97 -35.41
N ALA A 28 36.56 11.70 -35.59
CA ALA A 28 35.85 11.99 -36.83
C ALA A 28 34.85 13.13 -36.57
N ILE A 29 35.22 14.31 -37.06
CA ILE A 29 34.40 15.50 -37.18
C ILE A 29 33.34 15.24 -38.25
N VAL A 30 32.05 15.36 -37.92
CA VAL A 30 30.98 15.56 -38.92
C VAL A 30 30.13 16.78 -38.53
N ARG A 31 30.08 17.69 -39.50
CA ARG A 31 29.48 19.02 -39.52
C ARG A 31 28.05 19.10 -38.95
N ALA A 32 27.83 20.14 -38.15
CA ALA A 32 26.51 20.64 -37.79
C ALA A 32 25.75 21.14 -39.03
N ALA A 33 24.54 20.62 -39.22
CA ALA A 33 23.53 21.23 -40.09
C ALA A 33 22.33 21.60 -39.22
N SER A 34 22.19 22.91 -38.96
CA SER A 34 21.04 23.53 -38.33
C SER A 34 19.79 23.34 -39.21
N ARG A 35 18.80 22.59 -38.73
CA ARG A 35 17.43 22.63 -39.24
C ARG A 35 16.44 22.65 -38.09
N THR A 36 15.92 23.84 -37.84
CA THR A 36 14.72 24.10 -37.05
C THR A 36 13.58 23.26 -37.64
N ARG A 37 13.06 22.29 -36.90
CA ARG A 37 11.85 21.55 -37.26
C ARG A 37 10.83 21.71 -36.14
N THR A 38 9.77 22.42 -36.49
CA THR A 38 8.54 22.64 -35.74
C THR A 38 8.04 21.31 -35.17
N LEU A 39 7.92 21.22 -33.84
CA LEU A 39 7.40 20.05 -33.15
C LEU A 39 5.88 20.00 -33.35
N GLY A 40 5.43 19.24 -34.36
CA GLY A 40 4.03 18.86 -34.47
C GLY A 40 3.69 17.89 -33.35
N VAL A 41 2.68 18.23 -32.55
CA VAL A 41 2.08 17.36 -31.52
C VAL A 41 1.55 16.11 -32.22
N ARG A 42 2.21 14.97 -31.99
CA ARG A 42 1.73 13.64 -32.37
C ARG A 42 1.32 12.89 -31.11
N THR A 43 0.17 12.25 -31.22
CA THR A 43 -0.61 11.57 -30.17
C THR A 43 0.12 10.42 -29.47
N SER A 44 -0.28 10.17 -28.22
CA SER A 44 0.38 9.47 -27.11
C SER A 44 0.42 7.93 -27.16
N ALA A 45 0.16 7.29 -28.30
CA ALA A 45 0.07 5.82 -28.38
C ALA A 45 1.44 5.09 -28.34
N SER A 46 2.56 5.80 -28.57
CA SER A 46 3.86 5.16 -28.85
C SER A 46 4.75 4.85 -27.64
N ALA A 47 4.38 5.28 -26.43
CA ALA A 47 5.18 5.02 -25.24
C ALA A 47 5.07 3.57 -24.76
N LEU A 48 3.85 3.00 -24.73
CA LEU A 48 3.60 1.64 -24.22
C LEU A 48 4.10 0.53 -25.15
N GLU A 49 4.06 0.74 -26.47
CA GLU A 49 4.48 -0.26 -27.46
C GLU A 49 6.00 -0.52 -27.45
N ARG A 50 6.81 0.47 -27.08
CA ARG A 50 8.28 0.32 -27.04
C ARG A 50 8.76 -0.63 -25.96
N TYR A 51 7.95 -0.89 -24.94
CA TYR A 51 8.39 -1.67 -23.79
C TYR A 51 7.98 -3.16 -23.84
N GLY A 52 7.14 -3.57 -24.79
CA GLY A 52 6.54 -4.92 -24.80
C GLY A 52 7.48 -6.09 -25.10
N SER A 53 8.72 -5.86 -25.58
CA SER A 53 9.57 -6.94 -26.14
C SER A 53 10.60 -7.55 -25.18
N LEU A 54 10.90 -6.92 -24.04
CA LEU A 54 11.94 -7.38 -23.10
C LEU A 54 11.41 -8.14 -21.87
N TRP A 55 10.10 -8.11 -21.62
CA TRP A 55 9.52 -8.49 -20.34
C TRP A 55 9.00 -9.92 -20.22
N TRP A 56 9.07 -10.73 -21.27
CA TRP A 56 8.42 -12.06 -21.31
C TRP A 56 9.08 -13.14 -20.43
N ARG A 57 10.22 -12.85 -19.79
CA ARG A 57 11.00 -13.82 -18.97
C ARG A 57 11.00 -13.57 -17.46
N ALA A 58 10.46 -12.46 -16.96
CA ALA A 58 10.39 -12.20 -15.52
C ALA A 58 9.08 -12.74 -14.94
N GLN A 59 9.16 -13.61 -13.92
CA GLN A 59 7.99 -14.02 -13.15
C GLN A 59 7.57 -12.82 -12.28
N LEU A 60 6.58 -12.07 -12.76
CA LEU A 60 6.08 -10.87 -12.11
C LEU A 60 5.00 -11.28 -11.10
N ASP A 61 5.27 -11.03 -9.82
CA ASP A 61 4.36 -11.37 -8.72
C ASP A 61 3.22 -10.35 -8.57
N TYR A 62 3.45 -9.12 -9.01
CA TYR A 62 2.52 -8.00 -8.85
C TYR A 62 2.25 -7.28 -10.17
N HIS A 63 1.02 -6.75 -10.28
CA HIS A 63 0.65 -5.88 -11.38
C HIS A 63 1.13 -4.45 -11.09
N ILE A 64 0.83 -3.94 -9.89
CA ILE A 64 1.12 -2.55 -9.52
C ILE A 64 1.87 -2.50 -8.19
N PHE A 65 2.97 -1.75 -8.17
CA PHE A 65 3.64 -1.31 -6.96
C PHE A 65 3.16 0.10 -6.62
N VAL A 66 2.56 0.31 -5.44
CA VAL A 66 2.10 1.62 -4.97
C VAL A 66 3.09 2.18 -3.97
N SER A 67 3.82 3.22 -4.36
CA SER A 67 4.72 3.99 -3.49
C SER A 67 3.96 5.12 -2.81
N TYR A 68 4.03 5.22 -1.49
CA TYR A 68 3.40 6.29 -0.73
C TYR A 68 4.20 6.67 0.52
N ALA A 69 4.09 7.92 0.97
CA ALA A 69 4.64 8.34 2.27
C ALA A 69 3.79 7.79 3.42
N HIS A 70 4.39 7.43 4.56
CA HIS A 70 3.70 6.89 5.75
C HIS A 70 2.40 7.64 6.11
N LYS A 71 2.40 8.98 6.08
CA LYS A 71 1.21 9.80 6.40
C LYS A 71 0.02 9.62 5.44
N ASN A 72 0.24 9.01 4.29
CA ASN A 72 -0.75 8.81 3.24
C ASN A 72 -1.27 7.37 3.18
N GLY A 73 -1.04 6.55 4.22
CA GLY A 73 -1.48 5.16 4.24
C GLY A 73 -2.97 4.97 3.98
N GLU A 74 -3.81 5.91 4.42
CA GLU A 74 -5.27 5.84 4.24
C GLU A 74 -5.69 5.89 2.77
N ILE A 75 -5.22 6.91 2.05
CA ILE A 75 -5.54 7.08 0.64
C ILE A 75 -4.85 6.01 -0.21
N ALA A 76 -3.64 5.57 0.17
CA ALA A 76 -2.96 4.46 -0.50
C ALA A 76 -3.75 3.15 -0.34
N ALA A 77 -4.29 2.88 0.85
CA ALA A 77 -5.16 1.74 1.13
C ALA A 77 -6.45 1.78 0.30
N SER A 78 -7.13 2.94 0.25
CA SER A 78 -8.32 3.15 -0.58
C SER A 78 -8.04 2.90 -2.07
N LEU A 79 -6.96 3.50 -2.59
CA LEU A 79 -6.56 3.33 -3.99
C LEU A 79 -6.20 1.87 -4.30
N ALA A 80 -5.44 1.21 -3.43
CA ALA A 80 -5.07 -0.18 -3.62
C ALA A 80 -6.26 -1.14 -3.60
N SER A 81 -7.26 -0.87 -2.75
CA SER A 81 -8.52 -1.63 -2.75
C SER A 81 -9.22 -1.52 -4.10
N GLN A 82 -9.36 -0.30 -4.63
CA GLN A 82 -10.01 -0.06 -5.93
C GLN A 82 -9.23 -0.68 -7.10
N LEU A 83 -7.89 -0.63 -7.06
CA LEU A 83 -7.04 -1.31 -8.03
C LEU A 83 -7.19 -2.84 -7.95
N ALA A 84 -7.31 -3.39 -6.74
CA ALA A 84 -7.57 -4.82 -6.53
C ALA A 84 -8.96 -5.24 -7.02
N ASP A 85 -9.96 -4.35 -6.97
CA ASP A 85 -11.30 -4.58 -7.53
C ASP A 85 -11.29 -4.75 -9.06
N LEU A 86 -10.28 -4.20 -9.75
CA LEU A 86 -10.00 -4.49 -11.17
C LEU A 86 -9.40 -5.90 -11.40
N GLY A 87 -9.19 -6.67 -10.33
CA GLY A 87 -8.54 -7.99 -10.37
C GLY A 87 -7.01 -7.92 -10.41
N LEU A 88 -6.43 -6.76 -10.09
CA LEU A 88 -4.99 -6.56 -10.11
C LEU A 88 -4.36 -6.95 -8.76
N LYS A 89 -3.16 -7.53 -8.83
CA LYS A 89 -2.31 -7.79 -7.66
C LYS A 89 -1.52 -6.53 -7.32
N VAL A 90 -1.82 -5.93 -6.17
CA VAL A 90 -1.24 -4.65 -5.74
C VAL A 90 -0.31 -4.89 -4.56
N PHE A 91 0.89 -4.30 -4.63
CA PHE A 91 1.81 -4.23 -3.50
C PHE A 91 1.89 -2.79 -3.00
N LEU A 92 1.55 -2.55 -1.73
CA LEU A 92 1.73 -1.24 -1.10
C LEU A 92 3.11 -1.17 -0.44
N ALA A 93 3.86 -0.13 -0.79
CA ALA A 93 5.16 0.16 -0.21
C ALA A 93 5.13 1.52 0.48
N GLU A 94 5.10 1.46 1.81
CA GLU A 94 5.31 2.64 2.63
C GLU A 94 6.76 3.11 2.52
N ARG A 95 6.95 4.43 2.39
CA ARG A 95 8.27 5.05 2.38
C ARG A 95 8.45 5.93 3.61
N ASN A 96 9.50 5.62 4.38
CA ASN A 96 9.96 6.46 5.47
C ASN A 96 10.79 7.61 4.91
N LEU A 97 10.30 8.84 5.11
CA LEU A 97 10.91 10.06 4.57
C LEU A 97 12.24 10.44 5.26
N SER A 98 12.55 9.84 6.42
CA SER A 98 13.72 10.11 7.26
C SER A 98 14.90 9.17 7.04
N ALA A 99 14.69 8.01 6.41
CA ALA A 99 15.73 6.99 6.25
C ALA A 99 16.38 7.11 4.86
N SER A 100 17.52 7.80 4.81
CA SER A 100 18.43 7.67 3.70
C SER A 100 18.92 6.22 3.60
N GLU A 101 18.72 5.63 2.42
CA GLU A 101 19.59 4.61 1.79
C GLU A 101 19.28 3.11 1.88
N HIS A 102 18.34 2.61 2.68
CA HIS A 102 18.10 1.15 2.71
C HIS A 102 16.63 0.77 2.49
N TRP A 103 16.29 0.48 1.24
CA TRP A 103 15.05 -0.25 0.93
C TRP A 103 15.14 -1.64 1.55
N GLU A 104 14.13 -2.08 2.28
CA GLU A 104 14.07 -3.45 2.74
C GLU A 104 14.13 -4.41 1.53
N PRO A 105 14.81 -5.57 1.64
CA PRO A 105 14.93 -6.52 0.53
C PRO A 105 13.58 -6.90 -0.09
N ALA A 106 12.53 -7.02 0.73
CA ALA A 106 11.17 -7.30 0.29
C ALA A 106 10.61 -6.19 -0.64
N ILE A 107 10.82 -4.92 -0.29
CA ILE A 107 10.35 -3.79 -1.11
C ILE A 107 11.12 -3.71 -2.42
N ARG A 108 12.44 -3.96 -2.42
CA ARG A 108 13.24 -4.03 -3.66
C ARG A 108 12.76 -5.18 -4.56
N SER A 109 12.49 -6.34 -3.98
CA SER A 109 11.97 -7.50 -4.69
C SER A 109 10.61 -7.20 -5.31
N ALA A 110 9.67 -6.66 -4.54
CA ALA A 110 8.34 -6.29 -5.04
C ALA A 110 8.42 -5.22 -6.15
N LEU A 111 9.30 -4.22 -5.99
CA LEU A 111 9.55 -3.20 -7.01
C LEU A 111 10.08 -3.84 -8.32
N LYS A 112 11.00 -4.80 -8.23
CA LYS A 112 11.52 -5.58 -9.36
C LYS A 112 10.47 -6.54 -9.96
N ASN A 113 9.54 -7.05 -9.17
CA ASN A 113 8.53 -8.01 -9.60
C ASN A 113 7.16 -7.40 -9.93
N SER A 114 7.08 -6.06 -10.07
CA SER A 114 5.86 -5.35 -10.47
C SER A 114 5.89 -4.88 -11.94
N LYS A 115 4.73 -4.78 -12.61
CA LYS A 115 4.65 -4.28 -14.00
C LYS A 115 4.65 -2.75 -14.09
N VAL A 116 3.89 -2.09 -13.22
CA VAL A 116 3.74 -0.62 -13.18
C VAL A 116 4.08 -0.13 -11.79
N ILE A 117 4.72 1.04 -11.72
CA ILE A 117 4.96 1.75 -10.46
C ILE A 117 3.97 2.92 -10.40
N LEU A 118 3.08 2.92 -9.41
CA LEU A 118 2.20 4.03 -9.10
C LEU A 118 2.78 4.83 -7.95
N CYS A 119 3.04 6.10 -8.17
CA CYS A 119 3.67 6.99 -7.19
C CYS A 119 2.63 7.96 -6.64
N LEU A 120 2.23 7.79 -5.38
CA LEU A 120 1.31 8.70 -4.70
C LEU A 120 2.07 9.95 -4.21
N ILE A 121 1.80 11.08 -4.84
CA ILE A 121 2.48 12.35 -4.60
C ILE A 121 1.55 13.33 -3.88
N THR A 122 1.94 13.71 -2.67
CA THR A 122 1.27 14.72 -1.83
C THR A 122 2.26 15.83 -1.41
N PRO A 123 1.81 16.97 -0.84
CA PRO A 123 2.72 18.01 -0.35
C PRO A 123 3.77 17.48 0.63
N GLU A 124 3.41 16.54 1.48
CA GLU A 124 4.30 15.88 2.45
C GLU A 124 5.39 15.04 1.77
N SER A 125 5.10 14.48 0.59
CA SER A 125 6.08 13.73 -0.20
C SER A 125 7.07 14.65 -0.93
N LYS A 126 6.67 15.88 -1.28
CA LYS A 126 7.49 16.87 -2.01
C LYS A 126 8.65 17.44 -1.20
N SER A 127 8.47 17.66 0.09
CA SER A 127 9.46 18.33 0.96
C SER A 127 10.62 17.42 1.38
N SER A 128 10.46 16.12 1.21
CA SER A 128 11.52 15.12 1.37
C SER A 128 12.20 14.87 0.03
N GLY A 129 13.49 14.52 -0.02
CA GLY A 129 14.27 14.26 -1.25
C GLY A 129 13.75 13.11 -2.16
N TRP A 130 12.52 12.68 -1.99
CA TRP A 130 11.80 11.63 -2.71
C TRP A 130 11.67 11.88 -4.21
N VAL A 131 11.44 13.13 -4.62
CA VAL A 131 11.38 13.53 -6.04
C VAL A 131 12.70 13.19 -6.76
N HIS A 132 13.85 13.26 -6.07
CA HIS A 132 15.15 12.92 -6.66
C HIS A 132 15.45 11.41 -6.60
N ALA A 133 14.97 10.69 -5.58
CA ALA A 133 15.19 9.26 -5.41
C ALA A 133 14.28 8.38 -6.30
N GLU A 134 13.05 8.81 -6.60
CA GLU A 134 12.12 8.05 -7.46
C GLU A 134 12.40 8.19 -8.95
N ALA A 135 12.88 9.36 -9.38
CA ALA A 135 13.52 9.50 -10.67
C ALA A 135 14.65 8.48 -10.83
N GLY A 136 15.52 8.36 -9.83
CA GLY A 136 16.66 7.43 -9.85
C GLY A 136 16.23 5.96 -9.90
N ALA A 137 15.25 5.55 -9.07
CA ALA A 137 14.82 4.16 -8.99
C ALA A 137 14.02 3.71 -10.23
N ALA A 138 13.17 4.56 -10.79
CA ALA A 138 12.40 4.22 -11.97
C ALA A 138 13.19 4.37 -13.27
N TRP A 139 14.17 5.29 -13.32
CA TRP A 139 15.17 5.36 -14.40
C TRP A 139 16.05 4.11 -14.45
N VAL A 140 16.41 3.55 -13.29
CA VAL A 140 17.21 2.31 -13.18
C VAL A 140 16.41 1.05 -13.56
N LEU A 141 15.07 1.07 -13.49
CA LEU A 141 14.25 -0.14 -13.67
C LEU A 141 13.50 -0.22 -15.01
N GLU A 142 13.54 0.82 -15.85
CA GLU A 142 12.86 0.87 -17.16
C GLU A 142 11.35 0.53 -17.10
N LYS A 143 10.68 0.84 -15.97
CA LYS A 143 9.25 0.54 -15.77
C LYS A 143 8.36 1.77 -15.96
N PRO A 144 7.13 1.61 -16.49
CA PRO A 144 6.16 2.69 -16.52
C PRO A 144 5.86 3.22 -15.11
N ILE A 145 5.98 4.54 -14.95
CA ILE A 145 5.58 5.27 -13.74
C ILE A 145 4.23 5.93 -13.99
N LEU A 146 3.33 5.80 -13.03
CA LEU A 146 2.01 6.43 -13.01
C LEU A 146 1.90 7.36 -11.79
N PRO A 147 2.16 8.67 -11.94
CA PRO A 147 1.99 9.62 -10.85
C PRO A 147 0.50 9.80 -10.48
N ALA A 148 0.16 9.64 -9.21
CA ALA A 148 -1.14 9.97 -8.64
C ALA A 148 -0.97 11.17 -7.70
N LEU A 149 -1.52 12.32 -8.08
CA LEU A 149 -1.26 13.62 -7.46
C LEU A 149 -2.43 14.02 -6.57
N ARG A 150 -2.13 14.42 -5.34
CA ARG A 150 -3.13 14.98 -4.42
C ARG A 150 -2.61 16.27 -3.82
N PHE A 151 -3.30 17.38 -4.03
CA PHE A 151 -2.89 18.72 -3.63
C PHE A 151 -1.52 19.12 -4.18
N VAL A 152 -1.19 18.61 -5.37
CA VAL A 152 0.09 18.79 -6.05
C VAL A 152 -0.17 19.14 -7.50
N GLU A 153 0.36 20.27 -7.94
CA GLU A 153 0.31 20.62 -9.36
C GLU A 153 1.36 19.84 -10.16
N PRO A 154 1.02 19.35 -11.38
CA PRO A 154 1.98 18.68 -12.26
C PRO A 154 3.23 19.52 -12.57
N SER A 155 3.10 20.85 -12.57
CA SER A 155 4.22 21.79 -12.75
C SER A 155 5.31 21.63 -11.70
N ASP A 156 4.94 21.20 -10.50
CA ASP A 156 5.83 21.08 -9.35
C ASP A 156 6.64 19.77 -9.38
N LEU A 157 6.32 18.87 -10.31
CA LEU A 157 7.04 17.62 -10.50
C LEU A 157 8.32 17.86 -11.31
N ILE A 158 9.33 17.01 -11.13
CA ILE A 158 10.49 16.95 -12.03
C ILE A 158 10.11 16.34 -13.38
N GLU A 159 10.93 16.58 -14.40
CA GLU A 159 10.66 16.23 -15.79
C GLU A 159 10.29 14.76 -16.02
N ILE A 160 10.97 13.81 -15.36
CA ILE A 160 10.67 12.36 -15.49
C ILE A 160 9.32 11.96 -14.88
N LEU A 161 8.75 12.78 -14.00
CA LEU A 161 7.42 12.59 -13.41
C LEU A 161 6.37 13.51 -14.05
N ARG A 162 6.78 14.47 -14.91
CA ARG A 162 5.88 15.26 -15.77
C ARG A 162 5.35 14.48 -16.98
N LEU A 163 5.55 13.16 -17.00
CA LEU A 163 5.03 12.28 -18.04
C LEU A 163 3.51 12.44 -18.20
N PRO A 164 2.97 12.27 -19.42
CA PRO A 164 1.57 12.57 -19.75
C PRO A 164 0.52 11.70 -19.03
N LEU A 165 0.94 10.76 -18.18
CA LEU A 165 0.08 9.81 -17.49
C LEU A 165 -0.25 10.22 -16.05
N GLY A 166 0.32 11.31 -15.54
CA GLY A 166 0.00 11.80 -14.20
C GLY A 166 -1.48 12.19 -14.06
N ARG A 167 -2.16 11.68 -13.03
CA ARG A 167 -3.56 12.04 -12.71
C ARG A 167 -3.62 12.73 -11.37
N LYS A 168 -4.43 13.80 -11.27
CA LYS A 168 -4.94 14.23 -9.96
C LYS A 168 -5.88 13.15 -9.41
N ILE A 169 -6.00 13.04 -8.10
CA ILE A 169 -6.85 12.05 -7.40
C ILE A 169 -7.58 12.66 -6.19
N GLU A 170 -8.02 13.91 -6.34
CA GLU A 170 -8.67 14.70 -5.30
C GLU A 170 -10.20 14.50 -5.28
N THR A 171 -10.77 14.03 -6.40
CA THR A 171 -12.21 13.75 -6.52
C THR A 171 -12.45 12.31 -7.00
N PRO A 172 -13.66 11.76 -6.78
CA PRO A 172 -14.02 10.43 -7.27
C PRO A 172 -13.82 10.28 -8.79
N GLU A 173 -14.19 11.29 -9.57
CA GLU A 173 -14.07 11.29 -11.05
C GLU A 173 -12.61 11.25 -11.49
N GLN A 174 -11.75 11.93 -10.73
CA GLN A 174 -10.31 11.93 -10.97
C GLN A 174 -9.67 10.58 -10.66
N ILE A 175 -10.11 9.93 -9.56
CA ILE A 175 -9.72 8.54 -9.24
C ILE A 175 -10.23 7.59 -10.33
N ASP A 176 -11.47 7.74 -10.79
CA ASP A 176 -12.03 6.93 -11.86
C ASP A 176 -11.22 7.04 -13.15
N ALA A 177 -10.79 8.25 -13.54
CA ALA A 177 -9.93 8.46 -14.69
C ALA A 177 -8.56 7.75 -14.55
N LEU A 178 -7.99 7.71 -13.34
CA LEU A 178 -6.78 6.93 -13.05
C LEU A 178 -7.05 5.42 -13.19
N LEU A 179 -8.17 4.93 -12.67
CA LEU A 179 -8.57 3.53 -12.79
C LEU A 179 -8.85 3.11 -14.25
N ASP A 180 -9.41 4.00 -15.07
CA ASP A 180 -9.60 3.81 -16.51
C ASP A 180 -8.26 3.64 -17.23
N ASP A 181 -7.28 4.47 -16.89
CA ASP A 181 -5.93 4.39 -17.47
C ASP A 181 -5.24 3.07 -17.09
N VAL A 182 -5.32 2.70 -15.81
CA VAL A 182 -4.83 1.41 -15.33
C VAL A 182 -5.52 0.25 -16.05
N SER A 183 -6.84 0.33 -16.20
CA SER A 183 -7.63 -0.71 -16.87
C SER A 183 -7.17 -0.92 -18.32
N ARG A 184 -6.87 0.18 -19.02
CA ARG A 184 -6.30 0.15 -20.37
C ARG A 184 -4.90 -0.44 -20.40
N ILE A 185 -4.02 -0.05 -19.47
CA ILE A 185 -2.65 -0.56 -19.37
C ILE A 185 -2.64 -2.08 -19.19
N PHE A 186 -3.52 -2.62 -18.34
CA PHE A 186 -3.58 -4.06 -18.06
C PHE A 186 -4.58 -4.82 -18.92
N SER A 187 -5.29 -4.14 -19.84
CA SER A 187 -6.37 -4.73 -20.65
C SER A 187 -7.41 -5.46 -19.79
N VAL A 188 -7.74 -4.89 -18.63
CA VAL A 188 -8.78 -5.39 -17.72
C VAL A 188 -10.05 -4.56 -17.86
N SER A 189 -11.19 -5.20 -17.62
CA SER A 189 -12.48 -4.51 -17.68
C SER A 189 -12.80 -3.81 -16.35
N ARG A 190 -13.24 -2.55 -16.42
CA ARG A 190 -13.85 -1.86 -15.28
C ARG A 190 -15.25 -2.36 -14.93
N VAL A 191 -15.80 -3.33 -15.67
CA VAL A 191 -17.12 -3.91 -15.37
C VAL A 191 -17.15 -4.17 -13.89
N ALA A 192 -18.05 -3.42 -13.27
CA ALA A 192 -18.14 -3.27 -11.85
C ALA A 192 -18.17 -4.69 -11.27
N ARG A 193 -17.17 -5.03 -10.45
CA ARG A 193 -17.26 -6.20 -9.56
C ARG A 193 -17.82 -5.81 -8.19
N PRO A 194 -18.62 -4.75 -7.95
CA PRO A 194 -18.76 -4.24 -6.59
C PRO A 194 -19.62 -5.20 -5.74
N ASN A 195 -20.29 -6.17 -6.37
CA ASN A 195 -21.28 -7.04 -5.72
C ASN A 195 -21.19 -8.51 -6.18
N ALA A 196 -20.15 -8.91 -6.92
CA ALA A 196 -19.96 -10.32 -7.24
C ALA A 196 -19.46 -11.02 -5.97
N THR A 197 -20.41 -11.52 -5.17
CA THR A 197 -20.09 -12.23 -3.94
C THR A 197 -19.25 -13.46 -4.25
N ALA A 198 -18.29 -13.74 -3.38
CA ALA A 198 -17.43 -14.91 -3.50
C ALA A 198 -18.29 -16.18 -3.73
N LYS A 199 -17.85 -17.07 -4.62
CA LYS A 199 -18.48 -18.37 -4.83
C LYS A 199 -18.01 -19.42 -3.82
N CYS A 200 -16.84 -19.21 -3.23
CA CYS A 200 -16.20 -20.06 -2.24
C CYS A 200 -15.69 -19.20 -1.08
N GLY A 201 -15.36 -19.85 0.03
CA GLY A 201 -14.65 -19.22 1.14
C GLY A 201 -13.17 -18.92 0.82
N GLU A 202 -12.49 -18.28 1.76
CA GLU A 202 -11.05 -18.01 1.73
C GLU A 202 -10.42 -18.42 3.07
N ASN A 203 -9.24 -19.02 3.03
CA ASN A 203 -8.42 -19.36 4.20
C ASN A 203 -7.08 -18.63 4.12
N PHE A 204 -6.91 -17.54 4.87
CA PHE A 204 -5.70 -16.72 4.74
C PHE A 204 -4.41 -17.48 5.09
N ASN A 205 -4.48 -18.53 5.92
CA ASN A 205 -3.33 -19.34 6.30
C ASN A 205 -2.89 -20.30 5.17
N ALA A 206 -3.75 -20.56 4.18
CA ALA A 206 -3.40 -21.30 2.98
C ALA A 206 -2.57 -20.43 2.02
N LEU A 207 -1.50 -21.00 1.44
CA LEU A 207 -0.58 -20.25 0.57
C LEU A 207 -1.28 -19.63 -0.66
N SER A 208 -2.28 -20.31 -1.23
CA SER A 208 -3.03 -19.81 -2.38
C SER A 208 -3.77 -18.50 -2.07
N ASP A 209 -4.51 -18.49 -0.97
CA ASP A 209 -5.34 -17.36 -0.59
C ASP A 209 -4.49 -16.26 0.03
N TRP A 210 -3.45 -16.63 0.80
CA TRP A 210 -2.40 -15.71 1.20
C TRP A 210 -1.85 -14.94 0.01
N ASN A 211 -1.46 -15.61 -1.08
CA ASN A 211 -0.89 -14.93 -2.26
C ASN A 211 -1.87 -14.00 -2.99
N ASN A 212 -3.17 -14.15 -2.75
CA ASN A 212 -4.22 -13.35 -3.38
C ASN A 212 -4.83 -12.30 -2.45
N ALA A 213 -4.67 -12.45 -1.13
CA ALA A 213 -5.15 -11.50 -0.14
C ALA A 213 -4.50 -10.12 -0.32
N LEU A 214 -5.32 -9.07 -0.18
CA LEU A 214 -4.87 -7.69 -0.24
C LEU A 214 -4.16 -7.33 1.07
N LYS A 215 -2.86 -7.06 0.98
CA LYS A 215 -2.01 -6.69 2.11
C LYS A 215 -1.75 -5.21 2.07
N ILE A 216 -2.21 -4.52 3.11
CA ILE A 216 -1.98 -3.12 3.35
C ILE A 216 -1.04 -3.06 4.55
N GLY A 217 0.19 -2.64 4.33
CA GLY A 217 1.26 -2.69 5.34
C GLY A 217 2.01 -4.02 5.44
N PRO A 218 2.95 -4.13 6.39
CA PRO A 218 3.78 -5.31 6.56
C PRO A 218 2.97 -6.46 7.15
N TRP A 219 2.77 -7.48 6.32
CA TRP A 219 2.16 -8.76 6.71
C TRP A 219 3.08 -9.89 6.32
N THR A 220 3.23 -10.85 7.22
CA THR A 220 4.07 -12.04 7.01
C THR A 220 3.27 -13.30 7.25
N ARG A 221 3.68 -14.38 6.58
CA ARG A 221 3.17 -15.73 6.81
C ARG A 221 4.35 -16.68 6.90
N SER A 222 4.37 -17.53 7.92
CA SER A 222 5.34 -18.62 8.03
C SER A 222 4.92 -19.78 7.13
N ASP A 223 5.84 -20.32 6.33
CA ASP A 223 5.55 -21.53 5.54
C ASP A 223 5.49 -22.79 6.39
N GLU A 224 6.26 -22.85 7.49
CA GLU A 224 6.31 -23.99 8.40
C GLU A 224 5.08 -24.07 9.30
N SER A 225 4.74 -22.96 9.96
CA SER A 225 3.63 -22.93 10.94
C SER A 225 2.33 -22.38 10.37
N GLN A 226 2.35 -21.83 9.15
CA GLN A 226 1.22 -21.13 8.53
C GLN A 226 0.72 -19.90 9.31
N LEU A 227 1.43 -19.52 10.38
CA LEU A 227 1.11 -18.38 11.23
C LEU A 227 1.22 -17.09 10.42
N ILE A 228 0.19 -16.25 10.51
CA ILE A 228 0.18 -14.91 9.93
C ILE A 228 0.46 -13.89 11.03
N ALA A 229 1.25 -12.88 10.72
CA ALA A 229 1.48 -11.76 11.63
C ALA A 229 1.44 -10.41 10.90
N GLY A 230 0.84 -9.43 11.56
CA GLY A 230 0.81 -8.02 11.14
C GLY A 230 0.76 -7.10 12.35
N ARG A 231 1.17 -5.84 12.19
CA ARG A 231 1.22 -4.88 13.29
C ARG A 231 1.01 -3.44 12.84
N GLY A 232 0.72 -2.54 13.78
CA GLY A 232 0.72 -1.10 13.54
C GLY A 232 -0.60 -0.52 13.03
N MET A 233 -0.61 0.79 12.82
CA MET A 233 -1.79 1.54 12.35
C MET A 233 -1.89 1.54 10.83
N HIS A 234 -3.11 1.75 10.31
CA HIS A 234 -3.43 1.78 8.87
C HIS A 234 -3.04 0.52 8.07
N ASN A 235 -2.78 -0.59 8.77
CA ASN A 235 -2.45 -1.87 8.18
C ASN A 235 -3.65 -2.81 8.20
N TYR A 236 -3.82 -3.57 7.13
CA TYR A 236 -4.97 -4.46 6.94
C TYR A 236 -4.57 -5.68 6.13
N LEU A 237 -5.10 -6.84 6.49
CA LEU A 237 -5.07 -8.03 5.66
C LEU A 237 -6.50 -8.32 5.24
N LEU A 238 -6.82 -8.14 3.97
CA LEU A 238 -8.18 -8.20 3.46
C LEU A 238 -8.34 -9.35 2.45
N SER A 239 -9.53 -9.92 2.44
CA SER A 239 -9.92 -10.96 1.49
C SER A 239 -9.78 -10.47 0.06
N GLN A 240 -9.49 -11.37 -0.87
CA GLN A 240 -9.49 -11.06 -2.29
C GLN A 240 -10.91 -10.79 -2.79
N ASN A 241 -11.89 -11.55 -2.29
CA ASN A 241 -13.27 -11.43 -2.72
C ASN A 241 -14.07 -10.50 -1.82
N HIS A 242 -15.21 -10.06 -2.35
CA HIS A 242 -16.25 -9.38 -1.60
C HIS A 242 -17.25 -10.41 -1.09
N TYR A 243 -17.70 -10.23 0.14
CA TYR A 243 -18.73 -11.04 0.80
C TYR A 243 -19.96 -10.16 1.04
N SER A 244 -21.11 -10.81 1.12
CA SER A 244 -22.43 -10.19 1.38
C SER A 244 -23.09 -11.03 2.48
N PRO A 245 -24.25 -10.63 3.04
CA PRO A 245 -24.72 -11.27 4.24
C PRO A 245 -24.94 -12.76 4.02
N ASN A 246 -24.95 -13.49 5.13
CA ASN A 246 -24.82 -14.94 5.21
C ASN A 246 -23.39 -15.37 4.90
N CYS A 247 -22.43 -14.86 5.66
CA CYS A 247 -21.09 -15.43 5.71
C CYS A 247 -20.64 -15.59 7.17
N ASN A 248 -19.75 -16.55 7.39
CA ASN A 248 -19.18 -16.85 8.69
C ASN A 248 -17.67 -16.65 8.65
N VAL A 249 -17.09 -16.23 9.77
CA VAL A 249 -15.64 -16.11 9.93
C VAL A 249 -15.24 -16.95 11.13
N GLN A 250 -14.24 -17.81 10.95
CA GLN A 250 -13.55 -18.50 12.05
C GLN A 250 -12.13 -17.96 12.14
N ALA A 251 -11.75 -17.43 13.30
CA ALA A 251 -10.41 -16.92 13.54
C ALA A 251 -9.84 -17.40 14.87
N ILE A 252 -8.55 -17.73 14.90
CA ILE A 252 -7.79 -17.97 16.13
C ILE A 252 -6.70 -16.91 16.20
N LEU A 253 -6.88 -15.95 17.10
CA LEU A 253 -6.06 -14.74 17.19
C LEU A 253 -5.34 -14.64 18.53
N ARG A 254 -4.16 -14.05 18.47
CA ARG A 254 -3.38 -13.61 19.62
C ARG A 254 -2.94 -12.18 19.40
N PHE A 255 -2.96 -11.39 20.46
CA PHE A 255 -2.60 -9.98 20.40
C PHE A 255 -1.40 -9.71 21.30
N ALA A 256 -0.49 -8.87 20.83
CA ALA A 256 0.69 -8.43 21.56
C ALA A 256 0.90 -6.92 21.39
N GLU A 257 1.84 -6.35 22.14
CA GLU A 257 2.10 -4.91 22.16
C GLU A 257 0.88 -4.11 22.66
N LEU A 258 0.18 -4.63 23.70
CA LEU A 258 -1.05 -4.03 24.24
C LEU A 258 -0.79 -2.94 25.28
N SER A 259 0.37 -2.27 25.24
CA SER A 259 0.75 -1.27 26.25
C SER A 259 0.73 0.13 25.63
N PRO A 260 -0.44 0.76 25.49
CA PRO A 260 -0.53 2.09 24.89
C PRO A 260 0.11 3.14 25.80
N ALA A 261 0.75 4.15 25.20
CA ALA A 261 1.41 5.22 25.95
C ALA A 261 0.43 6.07 26.77
N ASN A 262 -0.83 6.14 26.36
CA ASN A 262 -1.91 6.85 27.04
C ASN A 262 -3.28 6.27 26.60
N ARG A 263 -4.37 6.74 27.22
CA ARG A 263 -5.74 6.27 26.92
C ARG A 263 -6.20 6.59 25.49
N LEU A 264 -5.74 7.69 24.89
CA LEU A 264 -6.06 8.08 23.50
C LEU A 264 -5.39 7.13 22.49
N ASP A 265 -4.32 6.46 22.90
CA ASP A 265 -3.59 5.46 22.14
C ASP A 265 -4.04 4.02 22.41
N ALA A 266 -5.21 3.84 23.03
CA ALA A 266 -5.78 2.52 23.27
C ALA A 266 -5.79 1.66 21.99
N VAL A 267 -5.56 0.36 22.20
CA VAL A 267 -5.57 -0.67 21.16
C VAL A 267 -6.94 -0.68 20.46
N ASN A 268 -6.94 -0.71 19.13
CA ASN A 268 -8.16 -0.79 18.30
C ASN A 268 -7.99 -1.93 17.27
N ALA A 269 -7.57 -3.09 17.75
CA ALA A 269 -7.40 -4.25 16.92
C ALA A 269 -8.75 -4.95 16.70
N GLY A 270 -8.91 -5.64 15.58
CA GLY A 270 -10.21 -6.20 15.25
C GLY A 270 -10.26 -7.02 13.98
N ILE A 271 -11.46 -7.51 13.73
CA ILE A 271 -11.86 -8.17 12.49
C ILE A 271 -12.72 -7.18 11.71
N VAL A 272 -12.29 -6.86 10.49
CA VAL A 272 -13.01 -5.94 9.60
C VAL A 272 -13.94 -6.72 8.69
N PHE A 273 -15.10 -6.15 8.37
CA PHE A 273 -16.06 -6.73 7.45
C PHE A 273 -16.86 -5.64 6.74
N GLY A 274 -17.42 -5.98 5.58
CA GLY A 274 -18.13 -5.00 4.75
C GLY A 274 -17.21 -3.91 4.18
N TRP A 275 -15.92 -4.21 3.97
CA TRP A 275 -14.99 -3.22 3.46
C TRP A 275 -15.23 -2.92 1.99
N THR A 276 -15.55 -1.67 1.71
CA THR A 276 -15.72 -1.11 0.37
C THR A 276 -15.04 0.24 0.26
N THR A 277 -15.03 0.79 -0.96
CA THR A 277 -14.48 2.12 -1.24
C THR A 277 -15.43 2.95 -2.11
N PRO A 278 -16.67 3.19 -1.66
CA PRO A 278 -17.64 3.99 -2.41
C PRO A 278 -17.08 5.40 -2.68
N LEU A 279 -17.09 5.83 -3.95
CA LEU A 279 -16.62 7.17 -4.36
C LEU A 279 -15.21 7.50 -3.84
N GLY A 280 -14.31 6.51 -3.75
CA GLY A 280 -12.96 6.71 -3.25
C GLY A 280 -12.83 6.82 -1.72
N VAL A 281 -13.94 6.80 -1.00
CA VAL A 281 -13.99 6.81 0.47
C VAL A 281 -14.01 5.39 0.97
N ARG A 282 -13.02 5.01 1.78
CA ARG A 282 -13.00 3.71 2.45
C ARG A 282 -14.11 3.65 3.50
N ARG A 283 -14.91 2.58 3.49
CA ARG A 283 -15.98 2.33 4.47
C ARG A 283 -15.99 0.87 4.91
N TYR A 284 -16.11 0.59 6.21
CA TYR A 284 -16.18 -0.78 6.75
C TYR A 284 -16.69 -0.83 8.19
N PHE A 285 -17.09 -2.03 8.62
CA PHE A 285 -17.34 -2.33 10.02
C PHE A 285 -16.14 -3.00 10.68
N ASN A 286 -15.90 -2.70 11.95
CA ASN A 286 -14.83 -3.31 12.74
C ASN A 286 -15.43 -3.95 13.99
N LEU A 287 -15.34 -5.28 14.13
CA LEU A 287 -15.50 -5.93 15.43
C LEU A 287 -14.24 -5.63 16.24
N LEU A 288 -14.33 -4.57 17.03
CA LEU A 288 -13.23 -3.99 17.79
C LEU A 288 -13.10 -4.70 19.13
N MET A 289 -11.87 -5.14 19.41
CA MET A 289 -11.44 -5.67 20.69
C MET A 289 -10.38 -4.75 21.27
N ASN A 290 -10.69 -4.10 22.38
CA ASN A 290 -9.71 -3.34 23.15
C ASN A 290 -9.55 -3.95 24.54
N GLN A 291 -8.80 -3.29 25.41
CA GLN A 291 -8.47 -3.81 26.74
C GLN A 291 -9.63 -3.74 27.74
N GLU A 292 -10.75 -3.11 27.39
CA GLU A 292 -11.90 -2.88 28.26
C GLU A 292 -13.19 -3.51 27.71
N ARG A 293 -13.40 -3.48 26.39
CA ARG A 293 -14.67 -3.76 25.72
C ARG A 293 -14.51 -4.42 24.36
N LEU A 294 -15.58 -5.10 23.97
CA LEU A 294 -15.84 -5.63 22.64
C LEU A 294 -17.07 -4.92 22.07
N PHE A 295 -16.97 -4.33 20.88
CA PHE A 295 -18.08 -3.64 20.22
C PHE A 295 -17.87 -3.52 18.70
N VAL A 296 -18.90 -3.09 17.97
CA VAL A 296 -18.77 -2.74 16.55
C VAL A 296 -18.61 -1.23 16.35
N GLU A 297 -17.68 -0.86 15.48
CA GLU A 297 -17.58 0.48 14.91
C GLU A 297 -17.90 0.46 13.41
N LEU A 298 -18.56 1.51 12.93
CA LEU A 298 -18.58 1.88 11.51
C LEU A 298 -17.48 2.92 11.26
N ILE A 299 -16.63 2.68 10.28
CA ILE A 299 -15.54 3.57 9.87
C ILE A 299 -15.85 4.15 8.48
N GLY A 300 -15.59 5.44 8.28
CA GLY A 300 -15.62 6.08 6.97
C GLY A 300 -17.00 6.49 6.47
N ASP A 301 -17.97 6.70 7.36
CA ASP A 301 -19.34 7.08 6.99
C ASP A 301 -19.43 8.50 6.43
N ARG A 302 -18.55 9.41 6.88
CA ARG A 302 -18.58 10.84 6.56
C ARG A 302 -17.60 11.24 5.46
N GLY A 303 -16.82 10.31 4.91
CA GLY A 303 -15.81 10.63 3.89
C GLY A 303 -14.53 11.27 4.43
N GLY A 304 -14.30 11.22 5.74
CA GLY A 304 -13.17 11.86 6.42
C GLY A 304 -11.97 10.94 6.62
N ASP A 305 -10.93 11.47 7.29
CA ASP A 305 -9.83 10.67 7.84
C ASP A 305 -10.41 9.68 8.85
N ALA A 306 -10.09 8.39 8.74
CA ALA A 306 -10.68 7.37 9.60
C ALA A 306 -10.26 7.43 11.06
N TYR A 307 -9.22 8.22 11.39
CA TYR A 307 -8.94 8.58 12.77
C TYR A 307 -10.08 9.40 13.38
N LEU A 308 -10.80 10.18 12.56
CA LEU A 308 -11.87 11.09 12.99
C LEU A 308 -13.25 10.65 12.51
N ASP A 309 -13.31 9.80 11.49
CA ASP A 309 -14.54 9.33 10.85
C ASP A 309 -14.89 7.92 11.29
N TYR A 310 -15.34 7.82 12.54
CA TYR A 310 -15.85 6.58 13.11
C TYR A 310 -17.11 6.82 13.96
N GLN A 311 -17.92 5.77 14.09
CA GLN A 311 -19.09 5.71 14.95
C GLN A 311 -19.11 4.38 15.69
N HIS A 312 -19.12 4.41 17.03
CA HIS A 312 -19.47 3.23 17.82
C HIS A 312 -20.96 2.94 17.64
N LEU A 313 -21.32 1.72 17.24
CA LEU A 313 -22.72 1.36 16.99
C LEU A 313 -23.50 1.11 18.29
N ASP A 314 -22.80 0.70 19.35
CA ASP A 314 -23.36 0.49 20.68
C ASP A 314 -22.29 0.68 21.78
N SER A 315 -22.67 0.39 23.04
CA SER A 315 -21.77 0.47 24.19
C SER A 315 -20.79 -0.72 24.31
N GLY A 316 -21.02 -1.79 23.57
CA GLY A 316 -20.30 -3.05 23.68
C GLY A 316 -20.63 -3.87 24.91
N ILE A 317 -19.83 -4.92 25.11
CA ILE A 317 -19.78 -5.73 26.32
C ILE A 317 -18.40 -5.65 26.98
N PRO A 318 -18.29 -5.90 28.31
CA PRO A 318 -17.00 -6.01 28.98
C PRO A 318 -16.14 -7.12 28.37
N PHE A 319 -14.93 -6.78 27.96
CA PHE A 319 -13.99 -7.71 27.36
C PHE A 319 -12.56 -7.21 27.62
N CYS A 320 -11.78 -7.98 28.37
CA CYS A 320 -10.41 -7.61 28.68
C CYS A 320 -9.43 -8.35 27.77
N LEU A 321 -8.98 -7.66 26.72
CA LEU A 321 -7.94 -8.19 25.84
C LEU A 321 -6.61 -8.31 26.59
N THR A 322 -6.10 -9.54 26.68
CA THR A 322 -4.89 -9.90 27.43
C THR A 322 -3.78 -10.25 26.46
N GLU A 323 -2.60 -9.66 26.68
CA GLU A 323 -1.44 -9.86 25.83
C GLU A 323 -0.97 -11.33 25.86
N GLY A 324 -0.71 -11.89 24.68
CA GLY A 324 -0.28 -13.27 24.50
C GLY A 324 -1.38 -14.33 24.68
N ALA A 325 -2.58 -13.95 25.12
CA ALA A 325 -3.71 -14.87 25.23
C ALA A 325 -4.28 -15.22 23.85
N THR A 326 -4.72 -16.47 23.69
CA THR A 326 -5.34 -16.97 22.46
C THR A 326 -6.86 -16.85 22.56
N TYR A 327 -7.46 -16.35 21.48
CA TYR A 327 -8.90 -16.15 21.32
C TYR A 327 -9.40 -16.90 20.09
N ASP A 328 -10.31 -17.84 20.32
CA ASP A 328 -11.05 -18.53 19.26
C ASP A 328 -12.36 -17.77 19.00
N ILE A 329 -12.51 -17.24 17.80
CA ILE A 329 -13.52 -16.26 17.42
C ILE A 329 -14.35 -16.82 16.26
N ALA A 330 -15.64 -16.96 16.49
CA ALA A 330 -16.62 -17.28 15.45
C ALA A 330 -17.53 -16.07 15.24
N ILE A 331 -17.68 -15.62 13.99
CA ILE A 331 -18.56 -14.51 13.62
C ILE A 331 -19.56 -15.00 12.58
N SER A 332 -20.83 -14.66 12.74
CA SER A 332 -21.88 -14.80 11.73
C SER A 332 -22.35 -13.41 11.30
N ILE A 333 -22.25 -13.14 10.00
CA ILE A 333 -22.61 -11.86 9.39
C ILE A 333 -23.87 -12.07 8.58
N GLY A 334 -24.98 -11.48 9.01
CA GLY A 334 -26.29 -11.55 8.39
C GLY A 334 -26.72 -10.21 7.79
N ASP A 335 -27.97 -10.14 7.32
CA ASP A 335 -28.52 -8.90 6.81
C ASP A 335 -28.71 -7.91 7.96
N ARG A 336 -27.99 -6.79 7.89
CA ARG A 336 -27.97 -5.72 8.91
C ARG A 336 -27.73 -6.22 10.35
N GLN A 337 -27.11 -7.38 10.52
CA GLN A 337 -26.87 -7.99 11.82
C GLN A 337 -25.52 -8.72 11.84
N MET A 338 -24.89 -8.74 13.01
CA MET A 338 -23.69 -9.52 13.26
C MET A 338 -23.78 -10.18 14.63
N ALA A 339 -23.35 -11.44 14.72
CA ALA A 339 -23.20 -12.17 15.97
C ALA A 339 -21.76 -12.70 16.08
N ALA A 340 -21.17 -12.62 17.26
CA ALA A 340 -19.83 -13.13 17.55
C ALA A 340 -19.82 -13.96 18.83
N ILE A 341 -19.10 -15.08 18.79
CA ILE A 341 -18.75 -15.90 19.96
C ILE A 341 -17.23 -15.90 20.05
N ILE A 342 -16.70 -15.45 21.18
CA ILE A 342 -15.26 -15.40 21.44
C ILE A 342 -14.97 -16.29 22.65
N LYS A 343 -13.99 -17.18 22.54
CA LYS A 343 -13.57 -18.10 23.59
C LYS A 343 -12.09 -17.90 23.87
N SER A 344 -11.75 -17.89 25.16
CA SER A 344 -10.38 -18.02 25.66
C SER A 344 -10.28 -19.28 26.51
N SER A 345 -9.11 -19.57 27.06
CA SER A 345 -8.93 -20.73 27.96
C SER A 345 -9.80 -20.70 29.22
N LYS A 346 -10.27 -19.51 29.65
CA LYS A 346 -11.00 -19.33 30.92
C LYS A 346 -12.42 -18.78 30.75
N ASN A 347 -12.71 -18.10 29.65
CA ASN A 347 -13.92 -17.30 29.48
C ASN A 347 -14.51 -17.48 28.09
N GLN A 348 -15.82 -17.29 27.98
CA GLN A 348 -16.56 -17.19 26.73
C GLN A 348 -17.41 -15.92 26.74
N TRP A 349 -17.43 -15.20 25.62
CA TRP A 349 -18.23 -14.02 25.39
C TRP A 349 -19.13 -14.24 24.18
N THR A 350 -20.37 -13.77 24.27
CA THR A 350 -21.31 -13.72 23.15
C THR A 350 -21.74 -12.28 22.96
N TYR A 351 -21.71 -11.81 21.72
CA TYR A 351 -22.03 -10.44 21.37
C TYR A 351 -22.83 -10.39 20.07
N THR A 352 -23.80 -9.49 20.00
CA THR A 352 -24.64 -9.28 18.81
C THR A 352 -24.81 -7.79 18.59
N ALA A 353 -24.77 -7.36 17.33
CA ALA A 353 -24.94 -5.95 16.96
C ALA A 353 -25.92 -5.81 15.79
N THR A 354 -26.75 -4.78 15.85
CA THR A 354 -27.56 -4.32 14.72
C THR A 354 -26.74 -3.32 13.90
N LEU A 355 -26.67 -3.55 12.59
CA LEU A 355 -25.89 -2.72 11.68
C LEU A 355 -26.80 -1.69 10.97
N PRO A 356 -26.29 -0.48 10.71
CA PRO A 356 -27.03 0.57 10.00
C PRO A 356 -27.27 0.25 8.52
N GLU A 357 -26.58 -0.74 7.97
CA GLU A 357 -26.68 -1.21 6.59
C GLU A 357 -26.22 -2.65 6.45
N THR A 358 -26.55 -3.27 5.32
CA THR A 358 -26.11 -4.63 5.00
C THR A 358 -24.59 -4.62 4.74
N PRO A 359 -23.80 -5.41 5.46
CA PRO A 359 -22.36 -5.45 5.27
C PRO A 359 -22.03 -6.16 3.94
N ILE A 360 -21.57 -5.38 2.97
CA ILE A 360 -21.09 -5.87 1.67
C ILE A 360 -19.66 -5.40 1.52
N GLY A 361 -18.74 -6.30 1.21
CA GLY A 361 -17.34 -5.95 0.99
C GLY A 361 -16.34 -7.00 1.43
N ARG A 362 -15.07 -6.61 1.48
CA ARG A 362 -13.98 -7.48 1.94
C ARG A 362 -14.08 -7.72 3.45
N ILE A 363 -13.53 -8.84 3.89
CA ILE A 363 -13.41 -9.25 5.29
C ILE A 363 -11.93 -9.42 5.61
N GLY A 364 -11.50 -9.14 6.83
CA GLY A 364 -10.08 -9.23 7.14
C GLY A 364 -9.69 -8.87 8.56
N LEU A 365 -8.40 -8.61 8.74
CA LEU A 365 -7.78 -8.28 10.02
C LEU A 365 -7.24 -6.85 10.02
N ARG A 366 -7.35 -6.20 11.18
CA ARG A 366 -6.78 -4.88 11.47
C ARG A 366 -6.04 -4.94 12.82
N PRO A 367 -4.71 -4.81 12.86
CA PRO A 367 -3.94 -4.86 14.11
C PRO A 367 -3.93 -3.56 14.91
N TRP A 368 -4.10 -2.39 14.27
CA TRP A 368 -4.12 -1.04 14.84
C TRP A 368 -3.62 -0.85 16.30
N ARG A 369 -2.41 -0.30 16.43
CA ARG A 369 -1.71 -0.07 17.71
C ARG A 369 -1.50 -1.36 18.53
N SER A 370 -1.47 -2.50 17.87
CA SER A 370 -1.02 -3.77 18.43
C SER A 370 -0.30 -4.57 17.35
N ARG A 371 0.20 -5.75 17.75
CA ARG A 371 0.56 -6.84 16.87
C ARG A 371 -0.52 -7.92 16.94
N VAL A 372 -0.97 -8.38 15.78
CA VAL A 372 -1.90 -9.51 15.65
C VAL A 372 -1.14 -10.70 15.08
N GLU A 373 -1.28 -11.83 15.75
CA GLU A 373 -0.85 -13.13 15.28
C GLU A 373 -2.08 -14.00 15.07
N CYS A 374 -2.12 -14.68 13.94
CA CYS A 374 -3.29 -15.37 13.45
C CYS A 374 -2.91 -16.80 13.04
N GLU A 375 -3.33 -17.74 13.87
CA GLU A 375 -3.13 -19.19 13.66
C GLU A 375 -4.17 -19.74 12.69
N LYS A 376 -5.35 -19.11 12.63
CA LYS A 376 -6.44 -19.47 11.72
C LYS A 376 -7.24 -18.22 11.34
N PHE A 377 -7.58 -18.07 10.07
CA PHE A 377 -8.57 -17.12 9.56
C PHE A 377 -9.25 -17.67 8.31
N GLU A 378 -10.46 -18.19 8.50
CA GLU A 378 -11.29 -18.78 7.46
C GLU A 378 -12.59 -18.00 7.31
N ILE A 379 -12.88 -17.57 6.09
CA ILE A 379 -14.16 -17.00 5.70
C ILE A 379 -14.94 -18.10 5.00
N MET A 380 -16.12 -18.43 5.50
CA MET A 380 -17.04 -19.41 4.93
C MET A 380 -18.27 -18.69 4.39
N LYS A 381 -18.69 -19.03 3.18
CA LYS A 381 -19.98 -18.59 2.66
C LYS A 381 -21.10 -19.39 3.33
N GLY A 382 -22.13 -18.70 3.80
CA GLY A 382 -23.35 -19.28 4.37
C GLY A 382 -24.39 -19.64 3.33
#